data_AF-W0UA35-F1
#
_entry.id   AF-W0UA35-F1
#
_cell.length_a   1.000
_cell.length_b   1.000
_cell.length_c   1.000
_cell.angle_alpha   90.00
_cell.angle_beta   90.00
_cell.angle_gamma   90.00
#
_symmetry.space_group_name_H-M   'P 1'
#
loop_
_entity.id
_entity.type
_entity.pdbx_description
1 polymer ?
#
loop_
_entity_poly.entity_id
_entity_poly.type
_entity_poly.pdbx_seq_one_letter_code
_entity_poly.pdbx_strand_id
1 'polypeptide(L)' 'VEHNRGHHVRVATPEDPASARYGETFWEFLPRCVIGSVASAWAIEKRRLARQNKPV' A
#
# COMPACT_ATOMS: atom_id res chain seq x y z
N VAL A 1 -7.38 0.84 -6.05
CA VAL A 1 -6.61 -0.41 -6.27
C VAL A 1 -5.92 -0.84 -5.00
N GLU A 2 -5.08 0.03 -4.42
CA GLU A 2 -4.37 -0.20 -3.15
C GLU A 2 -5.32 -0.57 -2.01
N HIS A 3 -6.25 0.31 -1.63
CA HIS A 3 -7.09 0.10 -0.45
C HIS A 3 -7.72 -1.30 -0.37
N ASN A 4 -8.44 -1.71 -1.43
CA ASN A 4 -9.16 -2.99 -1.44
C ASN A 4 -8.26 -4.23 -1.64
N ARG A 5 -7.14 -4.10 -2.35
CA ARG A 5 -6.29 -5.25 -2.77
C ARG A 5 -4.93 -5.28 -2.08
N GLY A 6 -4.65 -4.28 -1.25
CA GLY A 6 -3.44 -4.05 -0.47
C GLY A 6 -3.82 -3.95 1.00
N HIS A 7 -4.25 -2.76 1.44
CA HIS A 7 -4.64 -2.48 2.82
C HIS A 7 -5.59 -3.53 3.42
N HIS A 8 -6.78 -3.77 2.84
CA HIS A 8 -7.74 -4.75 3.39
C HIS A 8 -7.18 -6.18 3.49
N VAL A 9 -6.21 -6.54 2.65
CA VAL A 9 -5.57 -7.86 2.66
C VAL A 9 -4.52 -7.98 3.78
N ARG A 10 -3.91 -6.86 4.18
CA ARG A 10 -2.78 -6.80 5.12
C ARG A 10 -3.07 -5.89 6.32
N VAL A 11 -4.33 -5.57 6.57
CA VAL A 11 -4.71 -4.58 7.58
C VAL A 11 -4.13 -4.97 8.95
N ALA A 12 -3.56 -3.99 9.64
CA ALA A 12 -2.86 -4.13 10.90
C ALA A 12 -1.60 -5.03 10.88
N THR A 13 -1.06 -5.40 9.70
CA THR A 13 0.25 -6.06 9.60
C THR A 13 1.38 -5.05 9.31
N PRO A 14 2.65 -5.39 9.60
CA PRO A 14 3.79 -4.49 9.34
C PRO A 14 3.95 -4.05 7.88
N GLU A 15 3.45 -4.84 6.93
CA GLU A 15 3.51 -4.61 5.49
C GLU A 15 2.41 -3.67 4.98
N ASP A 16 1.47 -3.28 5.82
CA ASP A 16 0.43 -2.32 5.47
C ASP A 16 0.86 -0.88 5.82
N PRO A 17 1.16 -0.05 4.81
CA PRO A 17 1.53 1.33 5.05
C PRO A 17 0.38 2.16 5.64
N ALA A 18 -0.87 1.78 5.42
CA ALA A 18 -2.05 2.52 5.87
C ALA A 18 -2.48 2.20 7.31
N SER A 19 -1.85 1.21 7.96
CA SER A 19 -2.02 0.96 9.39
C SER A 19 -1.02 1.78 10.19
N ALA A 20 -1.52 2.60 11.12
CA ALA A 20 -0.69 3.34 12.06
C ALA A 20 -0.04 2.37 13.06
N ARG A 21 1.22 2.63 13.41
CA ARG A 21 1.93 1.85 14.43
C ARG A 21 1.60 2.39 15.83
N TYR A 22 1.71 1.54 16.84
CA TYR A 22 1.56 1.99 18.21
C TYR A 22 2.62 3.05 18.55
N GLY A 23 2.17 4.20 19.06
CA GLY A 23 3.04 5.33 19.41
C GLY A 23 3.52 6.18 18.23
N GLU A 24 3.08 5.89 17.00
CA GLU A 24 3.43 6.70 15.83
C GLU A 24 2.67 8.02 15.84
N THR A 25 3.39 9.13 15.71
CA THR A 25 2.77 10.44 15.59
C THR A 25 2.14 10.61 14.20
N PHE A 26 1.19 11.52 14.09
CA PHE A 26 0.58 11.85 12.80
C PHE A 26 1.63 12.24 11.74
N TRP A 27 2.66 12.98 12.14
CA TRP A 27 3.68 13.48 11.22
C TRP A 27 4.68 12.43 10.76
N GLU A 28 4.87 11.36 11.53
CA GLU A 28 5.63 10.18 11.10
C GLU A 28 4.77 9.28 10.21
N PHE A 29 3.49 9.11 10.59
CA PHE A 29 2.53 8.29 9.85
C PHE A 29 2.28 8.82 8.44
N LEU A 30 1.97 10.10 8.30
CA LEU A 30 1.50 10.67 7.03
C LEU A 30 2.45 10.42 5.85
N PRO A 31 3.76 10.78 5.90
CA PRO A 31 4.66 10.53 4.78
C PRO A 31 4.87 9.03 4.54
N ARG A 32 4.98 8.21 5.60
CA ARG A 32 5.14 6.75 5.48
C ARG A 32 3.94 6.10 4.79
N CYS A 33 2.73 6.47 5.23
CA CYS A 33 1.47 5.98 4.70
C CYS A 33 1.32 6.37 3.22
N VAL A 34 1.53 7.63 2.88
CA VAL A 34 1.35 8.12 1.50
C VAL A 34 2.34 7.45 0.55
N ILE A 35 3.64 7.48 0.87
CA ILE A 35 4.69 6.92 0.00
C ILE A 35 4.51 5.40 -0.12
N GLY A 36 4.29 4.72 1.01
CA GLY A 36 4.07 3.28 1.03
C GLY A 36 2.82 2.85 0.26
N SER A 37 1.73 3.61 0.37
CA SER A 37 0.48 3.33 -0.36
C SER A 37 0.66 3.50 -1.86
N VAL A 38 1.37 4.54 -2.31
CA VAL A 38 1.68 4.73 -3.74
C VAL A 38 2.52 3.57 -4.27
N ALA A 39 3.57 3.15 -3.54
CA ALA A 39 4.39 2.00 -3.93
C ALA A 39 3.59 0.69 -3.97
N SER A 40 2.74 0.46 -2.96
CA SER A 40 1.82 -0.69 -2.89
C SER A 40 0.86 -0.69 -4.08
N ALA A 41 0.26 0.46 -4.40
CA ALA A 41 -0.63 0.62 -5.54
C ALA A 41 0.05 0.25 -6.86
N TRP A 42 1.27 0.76 -7.08
CA TRP A 42 2.05 0.50 -8.28
C TRP A 42 2.39 -0.99 -8.43
N ALA A 43 2.82 -1.63 -7.34
CA ALA A 43 3.12 -3.06 -7.35
C ALA A 43 1.88 -3.93 -7.66
N ILE A 44 0.72 -3.59 -7.08
CA ILE A 44 -0.54 -4.29 -7.34
C ILE A 44 -0.94 -4.11 -8.81
N GLU A 45 -0.83 -2.89 -9.32
CA GLU A 45 -1.25 -2.57 -10.68
C GLU A 45 -0.32 -3.20 -11.73
N LYS A 46 1.00 -3.14 -11.51
CA LYS A 46 1.99 -3.87 -12.32
C LYS A 46 1.67 -5.37 -12.41
N ARG A 47 1.32 -6.00 -11.29
CA ARG A 47 0.90 -7.42 -11.28
C ARG A 47 -0.43 -7.65 -12.01
N ARG A 48 -1.37 -6.70 -11.96
CA ARG A 48 -2.62 -6.77 -12.73
C ARG A 48 -2.35 -6.71 -14.23
N LEU A 49 -1.53 -5.76 -14.68
CA LEU A 49 -1.19 -5.55 -16.09
C LEU A 49 -0.38 -6.73 -16.65
N ALA A 50 0.57 -7.26 -15.88
CA ALA A 50 1.32 -8.46 -16.27
C ALA A 50 0.40 -9.67 -16.54
N ARG A 51 -0.62 -9.90 -15.69
CA ARG A 51 -1.63 -10.95 -15.92
C ARG A 51 -2.50 -10.72 -17.17
N GLN A 52 -2.52 -9.49 -17.69
CA GLN A 52 -3.25 -9.12 -18.91
C GLN A 52 -2.33 -9.01 -20.13
N ASN A 53 -1.04 -9.34 -20.02
CA ASN A 53 -0.04 -9.10 -21.06
C ASN A 53 -0.01 -7.65 -21.56
N LYS A 54 -0.20 -6.69 -20.64
CA LYS A 54 -0.15 -5.24 -20.91
C LYS A 54 1.12 -4.62 -20.33
N PRO A 55 1.67 -3.59 -20.99
CA PRO A 55 2.79 -2.82 -20.44
C PRO A 55 2.38 -2.08 -19.16
N VAL A 56 3.38 -1.71 -18.35
CA VAL A 56 3.25 -0.87 -17.15
C VAL A 56 3.34 0.59 -17.53
#